data_AF-A0A1D2IIB8-F1
#
_entry.id   AF-A0A1D2IIB8-F1
#
_cell.length_a   1.000
_cell.length_b   1.000
_cell.length_c   1.000
_cell.angle_alpha   90.00
_cell.angle_beta   90.00
_cell.angle_gamma   90.00
#
_symmetry.space_group_name_H-M   'P 1'
#
loop_
_entity.id
_entity.type
_entity.pdbx_description
1 polymer ?
#
loop_
_entity_poly.entity_id
_entity_poly.type
_entity_poly.pdbx_seq_one_letter_code
_entity_poly.pdbx_strand_id
1 'polypeptide(L)'
;MEYADDTGRELLALRGVFLSRRIHETFTRYAYGRRRRPEADVRVHGAPRWKHAMHLLRLLASARDVLRTGELTVDVGKRREPLLAVKRGEVPWSEVEARMTRLEREAGEALRRTTLPAQPDRRRVEDFLVGVRRASALRTP
;
A
#
# COMPACT_ATOMS: atom_id res chain seq x y z
N MET A 1 -3.80 -23.27 -1.89
CA MET A 1 -5.23 -22.96 -2.10
C MET A 1 -5.62 -21.99 -1.00
N GLU A 2 -6.03 -20.77 -1.36
CA GLU A 2 -6.58 -19.84 -0.36
C GLU A 2 -7.98 -20.32 0.01
N TYR A 3 -8.26 -20.51 1.29
CA TYR A 3 -9.56 -20.94 1.80
C TYR A 3 -10.22 -19.77 2.53
N ALA A 4 -11.47 -19.48 2.17
CA ALA A 4 -12.32 -18.54 2.88
C ALA A 4 -13.65 -19.23 3.18
N ASP A 5 -14.06 -19.19 4.45
CA ASP A 5 -15.42 -19.53 4.85
C ASP A 5 -16.38 -18.38 4.50
N ASP A 6 -17.66 -18.48 4.88
CA ASP A 6 -18.63 -17.42 4.60
C ASP A 6 -18.24 -16.08 5.24
N THR A 7 -17.71 -16.13 6.46
CA THR A 7 -17.18 -14.95 7.16
C THR A 7 -16.05 -14.28 6.38
N GLY A 8 -15.12 -15.07 5.86
CA GLY A 8 -14.01 -14.59 5.03
C GLY A 8 -14.50 -13.96 3.73
N ARG A 9 -15.50 -14.55 3.06
CA ARG A 9 -16.12 -13.99 1.86
C ARG A 9 -16.79 -12.64 2.13
N GLU A 10 -17.50 -12.52 3.24
CA GLU A 10 -18.12 -11.26 3.67
C GLU A 10 -17.06 -10.17 3.92
N LEU A 11 -15.97 -10.50 4.63
CA LEU A 11 -14.86 -9.56 4.86
C LEU A 11 -14.22 -9.10 3.54
N LEU A 12 -14.03 -10.01 2.58
CA LEU A 12 -13.49 -9.68 1.27
C LEU A 12 -14.41 -8.77 0.45
N ALA A 13 -15.73 -8.94 0.58
CA ALA A 13 -16.72 -8.05 -0.01
C ALA A 13 -16.71 -6.66 0.66
N LEU A 14 -16.43 -6.61 1.96
CA LEU A 14 -16.30 -5.36 2.71
C LEU A 14 -14.97 -4.64 2.49
N ARG A 15 -13.97 -5.20 1.81
CA ARG A 15 -12.61 -4.63 1.73
C ARG A 15 -12.54 -3.14 1.35
N GLY A 16 -13.49 -2.63 0.56
CA GLY A 16 -13.57 -1.22 0.17
C GLY A 16 -13.79 -0.27 1.36
N VAL A 17 -14.45 -0.72 2.43
CA VAL A 17 -14.77 0.11 3.61
C VAL A 17 -13.52 0.52 4.39
N PHE A 18 -12.42 -0.20 4.24
CA PHE A 18 -11.14 0.11 4.88
C PHE A 18 -10.37 1.21 4.14
N LEU A 19 -10.73 1.50 2.88
CA LEU A 19 -10.00 2.42 2.03
C LEU A 19 -10.44 3.86 2.27
N SER A 20 -9.46 4.76 2.26
CA SER A 20 -9.69 6.19 2.45
C SER A 20 -8.50 6.99 1.95
N ARG A 21 -8.67 8.31 1.85
CA ARG A 21 -7.60 9.27 1.54
C ARG A 21 -6.40 9.16 2.47
N ARG A 22 -6.57 8.62 3.69
CA ARG A 22 -5.47 8.38 4.64
C ARG A 22 -4.38 7.46 4.09
N ILE A 23 -4.68 6.64 3.09
CA ILE A 23 -3.65 5.80 2.45
C ILE A 23 -2.50 6.63 1.90
N HIS A 24 -2.80 7.84 1.39
CA HIS A 24 -1.78 8.79 0.98
C HIS A 24 -0.87 9.08 2.16
N GLU A 25 -1.38 9.67 3.25
CA GLU A 25 -0.58 10.00 4.43
C GLU A 25 0.21 8.81 4.97
N THR A 26 -0.42 7.63 5.12
CA THR A 26 0.25 6.45 5.65
C THR A 26 1.39 5.99 4.75
N PHE A 27 1.24 6.03 3.43
CA PHE A 27 2.23 5.51 2.50
C PHE A 27 3.27 6.57 2.12
N THR A 28 2.90 7.82 1.86
CA THR A 28 3.84 8.91 1.56
C THR A 28 4.58 9.41 2.81
N ARG A 29 3.96 9.56 4.00
CA ARG A 29 4.71 9.99 5.21
C ARG A 29 5.70 8.93 5.66
N TYR A 30 5.31 7.66 5.60
CA TYR A 30 6.22 6.54 5.84
C TYR A 30 7.35 6.48 4.80
N ALA A 31 7.02 6.75 3.53
CA ALA A 31 8.00 6.91 2.46
C ALA A 31 9.00 8.03 2.74
N TYR A 32 8.56 9.23 3.09
CA TYR A 32 9.42 10.38 3.40
C TYR A 32 10.34 10.14 4.60
N GLY A 33 9.80 9.62 5.71
CA GLY A 33 10.59 9.30 6.90
C GLY A 33 11.64 8.22 6.63
N ARG A 34 11.36 7.30 5.69
CA ARG A 34 12.32 6.28 5.27
C ARG A 34 13.26 6.72 4.16
N ARG A 35 12.88 7.63 3.26
CA ARG A 35 13.70 8.13 2.13
C ARG A 35 15.00 8.81 2.58
N ARG A 36 14.96 9.49 3.74
CA ARG A 36 16.16 10.07 4.37
C ARG A 36 17.23 9.03 4.71
N ARG A 37 16.87 7.75 4.90
CA ARG A 37 17.82 6.67 5.21
C ARG A 37 18.60 6.20 3.97
N PRO A 38 17.97 5.80 2.85
CA PRO A 38 18.70 5.53 1.60
C PRO A 38 19.58 6.68 1.14
N GLU A 39 19.12 7.93 1.22
CA GLU A 39 19.93 9.10 0.84
C GLU A 39 21.13 9.30 1.79
N ALA A 40 21.00 9.00 3.09
CA ALA A 40 22.12 8.97 4.02
C ALA A 40 23.07 7.80 3.72
N ASP A 41 22.54 6.61 3.49
CA ASP A 41 23.32 5.40 3.18
C ASP A 41 24.13 5.59 1.88
N VAL A 42 23.56 6.22 0.84
CA VAL A 42 24.28 6.53 -0.40
C VAL A 42 25.43 7.51 -0.15
N ARG A 43 25.20 8.55 0.65
CA ARG A 43 26.25 9.54 0.99
C ARG A 43 27.40 8.94 1.80
N VAL A 44 27.13 7.93 2.63
CA VAL A 44 28.12 7.33 3.53
C VAL A 44 28.77 6.06 2.93
N HIS A 45 28.00 5.25 2.20
CA HIS A 45 28.38 3.91 1.74
C HIS A 45 28.34 3.74 0.21
N GLY A 46 28.01 4.81 -0.54
CA GLY A 46 27.98 4.80 -2.01
C GLY A 46 26.76 4.11 -2.64
N ALA A 47 25.96 3.39 -1.87
CA ALA A 47 24.77 2.69 -2.36
C ALA A 47 23.64 2.65 -1.32
N PRO A 48 22.37 2.64 -1.75
CA PRO A 48 21.24 2.52 -0.85
C PRO A 48 21.06 1.06 -0.39
N ARG A 49 20.26 0.85 0.65
CA ARG A 49 19.69 -0.48 0.91
C ARG A 49 18.64 -0.83 -0.14
N TRP A 50 19.04 -1.52 -1.20
CA TRP A 50 18.21 -1.85 -2.38
C TRP A 50 16.84 -2.49 -2.07
N LYS A 51 16.77 -3.39 -1.08
CA LYS A 51 15.50 -3.96 -0.61
C LYS A 51 14.51 -2.87 -0.14
N HIS A 52 15.01 -1.85 0.56
CA HIS A 52 14.20 -0.75 1.04
C HIS A 52 13.75 0.16 -0.10
N ALA A 53 14.64 0.47 -1.04
CA ALA A 53 14.31 1.25 -2.22
C ALA A 53 13.20 0.58 -3.05
N MET A 54 13.31 -0.74 -3.27
CA MET A 54 12.26 -1.53 -3.93
C MET A 54 10.93 -1.47 -3.18
N HIS A 55 10.94 -1.68 -1.85
CA HIS A 55 9.71 -1.64 -1.07
C HIS A 55 9.05 -0.26 -1.10
N LEU A 56 9.85 0.81 -1.10
CA LEU A 56 9.38 2.18 -1.19
C LEU A 56 8.66 2.44 -2.52
N LEU A 57 9.27 2.04 -3.64
CA LEU A 57 8.63 2.11 -4.96
C LEU A 57 7.31 1.33 -5.01
N ARG A 58 7.30 0.12 -4.43
CA ARG A 58 6.08 -0.70 -4.35
C ARG A 58 4.96 0.02 -3.59
N LEU A 59 5.26 0.59 -2.42
CA LEU A 59 4.28 1.30 -1.60
C LEU A 59 3.74 2.54 -2.32
N LEU A 60 4.61 3.40 -2.88
CA LEU A 60 4.18 4.59 -3.60
C LEU A 60 3.28 4.25 -4.79
N ALA A 61 3.62 3.19 -5.54
CA ALA A 61 2.81 2.73 -6.65
C ALA A 61 1.44 2.19 -6.20
N SER A 62 1.39 1.40 -5.12
CA SER A 62 0.13 0.93 -4.53
C SER A 62 -0.74 2.09 -4.04
N ALA A 63 -0.17 3.10 -3.36
CA ALA A 63 -0.92 4.26 -2.90
C ALA A 63 -1.56 5.03 -4.06
N ARG A 64 -0.80 5.29 -5.12
CA ARG A 64 -1.31 5.91 -6.35
C ARG A 64 -2.45 5.10 -6.96
N ASP A 65 -2.28 3.78 -7.10
CA ASP A 65 -3.28 2.93 -7.76
C ASP A 65 -4.57 2.86 -6.95
N VAL A 66 -4.48 2.72 -5.62
CA VAL A 66 -5.65 2.75 -4.73
C VAL A 66 -6.36 4.10 -4.83
N LEU A 67 -5.64 5.21 -4.82
CA LEU A 67 -6.26 6.53 -4.94
C LEU A 67 -6.97 6.73 -6.30
N ARG A 68 -6.50 6.07 -7.36
CA ARG A 68 -7.11 6.12 -8.70
C ARG A 68 -8.31 5.20 -8.86
N THR A 69 -8.23 4.00 -8.32
CA THR A 69 -9.17 2.90 -8.62
C THR A 69 -10.15 2.62 -7.48
N GLY A 70 -9.81 3.02 -6.25
CA GLY A 70 -10.53 2.58 -5.07
C GLY A 70 -10.31 1.11 -4.72
N GLU A 71 -9.31 0.46 -5.30
CA GLU A 71 -9.02 -0.96 -5.08
C GLU A 71 -7.57 -1.19 -4.65
N LEU A 72 -7.37 -2.07 -3.67
CA LEU A 72 -6.04 -2.50 -3.24
C LEU A 72 -5.65 -3.82 -3.91
N THR A 73 -4.77 -3.75 -4.90
CA THR A 73 -4.13 -4.92 -5.51
C THR A 73 -2.78 -5.19 -4.86
N VAL A 74 -2.66 -6.32 -4.15
CA VAL A 74 -1.39 -6.74 -3.51
C VAL A 74 -0.44 -7.39 -4.51
N ASP A 75 -0.99 -8.05 -5.53
CA ASP A 75 -0.20 -8.59 -6.63
C ASP A 75 0.44 -7.44 -7.43
N VAL A 76 1.77 -7.52 -7.55
CA VAL A 76 2.57 -6.55 -8.28
C VAL A 76 2.53 -6.79 -9.80
N GLY A 77 2.13 -7.98 -10.25
CA GLY A 77 1.97 -8.36 -11.65
C GLY A 77 3.19 -8.00 -12.49
N LYS A 78 2.96 -7.24 -13.57
CA LYS A 78 4.01 -6.76 -14.50
C LYS A 78 5.10 -5.90 -13.82
N ARG A 79 4.86 -5.36 -12.61
CA ARG A 79 5.86 -4.60 -11.84
C ARG A 79 6.86 -5.49 -11.10
N ARG A 80 6.63 -6.80 -11.03
CA ARG A 80 7.50 -7.73 -10.30
C ARG A 80 8.94 -7.64 -10.74
N GLU A 81 9.22 -7.81 -12.03
CA GLU A 81 10.60 -7.80 -12.52
C GLU A 81 11.28 -6.43 -12.39
N PRO A 82 10.65 -5.31 -12.75
CA PRO A 82 11.20 -3.97 -12.48
C PRO A 82 11.54 -3.72 -11.00
N LEU A 83 10.74 -4.24 -10.07
CA LEU A 83 11.02 -4.14 -8.64
C LEU A 83 12.19 -5.04 -8.22
N LEU A 84 12.30 -6.25 -8.78
CA LEU A 84 13.41 -7.16 -8.50
C LEU A 84 14.74 -6.63 -9.05
N ALA A 85 14.75 -5.99 -10.22
CA ALA A 85 15.93 -5.31 -10.76
C ALA A 85 16.46 -4.23 -9.79
N VAL A 86 15.55 -3.42 -9.22
CA VAL A 86 15.92 -2.46 -8.15
C VAL A 86 16.46 -3.18 -6.92
N LYS A 87 15.83 -4.28 -6.48
CA LYS A 87 16.30 -5.06 -5.32
C LYS A 87 17.71 -5.63 -5.55
N ARG A 88 18.06 -5.99 -6.79
CA ARG A 88 19.38 -6.51 -7.19
C ARG A 88 20.41 -5.40 -7.43
N GLY A 89 20.01 -4.11 -7.41
CA GLY A 89 20.90 -2.98 -7.65
C GLY A 89 21.26 -2.76 -9.12
N GLU A 90 20.48 -3.34 -10.04
CA GLU A 90 20.72 -3.24 -11.49
C GLU A 90 20.24 -1.91 -12.08
N VAL A 91 19.50 -1.13 -11.29
CA VAL A 91 18.96 0.17 -11.71
C VAL A 91 19.76 1.27 -11.03
N PRO A 92 20.29 2.27 -11.78
CA PRO A 92 20.98 3.41 -11.19
C PRO A 92 20.15 4.11 -10.11
N TRP A 93 20.78 4.53 -9.02
CA TRP A 93 20.07 5.17 -7.91
C TRP A 93 19.30 6.43 -8.34
N SER A 94 19.89 7.26 -9.19
CA SER A 94 19.24 8.45 -9.75
C SER A 94 17.93 8.13 -10.48
N GLU A 95 17.87 7.00 -11.18
CA GLU A 95 16.65 6.55 -11.85
C GLU A 95 15.61 6.06 -10.82
N VAL A 96 16.04 5.36 -9.77
CA VAL A 96 15.18 4.96 -8.67
C VAL A 96 14.58 6.19 -7.97
N GLU A 97 15.37 7.23 -7.72
CA GLU A 97 14.92 8.50 -7.16
C GLU A 97 13.92 9.21 -8.07
N ALA A 98 14.21 9.28 -9.38
CA ALA A 98 13.29 9.87 -10.36
C ALA A 98 11.94 9.14 -10.37
N ARG A 99 11.96 7.80 -10.29
CA ARG A 99 10.74 6.97 -10.18
C ARG A 99 9.97 7.26 -8.88
N MET A 100 10.67 7.42 -7.74
CA MET A 100 10.03 7.78 -6.46
C MET A 100 9.35 9.15 -6.54
N THR A 101 10.06 10.17 -6.99
CA THR A 101 9.53 11.54 -7.15
C THR A 101 8.32 11.57 -8.09
N ARG A 102 8.37 10.83 -9.20
CA ARG A 102 7.24 10.72 -10.12
C ARG A 102 6.02 10.07 -9.45
N LEU A 103 6.20 8.97 -8.73
CA LEU A 103 5.11 8.27 -8.04
C LEU A 103 4.50 9.12 -6.93
N GLU A 104 5.31 9.87 -6.18
CA GLU A 104 4.84 10.84 -5.18
C GLU A 104 3.93 11.90 -5.82
N ARG A 105 4.38 12.52 -6.92
CA ARG A 105 3.58 13.50 -7.67
C ARG A 105 2.25 12.90 -8.17
N GLU A 106 2.31 11.73 -8.79
CA GLU A 106 1.13 11.04 -9.31
C GLU A 106 0.14 10.65 -8.20
N ALA A 107 0.63 10.26 -7.02
CA ALA A 107 -0.21 9.96 -5.87
C ALA A 107 -0.87 11.23 -5.32
N GLY A 108 -0.15 12.35 -5.23
CA GLY A 108 -0.72 13.65 -4.85
C GLY A 108 -1.79 14.15 -5.82
N GLU A 109 -1.59 13.92 -7.12
CA GLU A 109 -2.59 14.19 -8.16
C GLU A 109 -3.82 13.28 -8.06
N ALA A 110 -3.62 12.00 -7.76
CA ALA A 110 -4.72 11.06 -7.56
C ALA A 110 -5.53 11.42 -6.32
N LEU A 111 -4.87 11.84 -5.22
CA LEU A 111 -5.53 12.30 -4.01
C LEU A 111 -6.50 13.46 -4.26
N ARG A 112 -6.15 14.41 -5.14
CA ARG A 112 -7.04 15.54 -5.47
C ARG A 112 -8.29 15.13 -6.26
N ARG A 113 -8.26 13.97 -6.93
CA ARG A 113 -9.32 13.51 -7.85
C ARG A 113 -10.06 12.26 -7.35
N THR A 114 -9.61 11.66 -6.26
CA THR A 114 -10.14 10.39 -5.77
C THR A 114 -11.57 10.53 -5.24
N THR A 115 -12.38 9.50 -5.47
CA THR A 115 -13.71 9.36 -4.87
C THR A 115 -13.65 8.74 -3.47
N LEU A 116 -12.46 8.30 -3.02
CA LEU A 116 -12.30 7.71 -1.70
C LEU A 116 -12.71 8.69 -0.58
N PRO A 117 -13.36 8.19 0.49
CA PRO A 117 -13.75 9.01 1.61
C PRO A 117 -12.52 9.51 2.39
N ALA A 118 -12.69 10.58 3.17
CA ALA A 118 -11.62 11.11 4.01
C ALA A 118 -11.17 10.10 5.10
N GLN A 119 -12.10 9.25 5.55
CA GLN A 119 -11.92 8.27 6.61
C GLN A 119 -12.47 6.91 6.16
N PRO A 120 -11.92 5.79 6.65
CA PRO A 120 -12.55 4.47 6.50
C PRO A 120 -13.95 4.48 7.12
N ASP A 121 -14.85 3.66 6.61
CA ASP A 121 -16.18 3.48 7.18
C ASP A 121 -16.10 2.59 8.42
N ARG A 122 -15.76 3.22 9.55
CA ARG A 122 -15.59 2.55 10.83
C ARG A 122 -16.87 1.88 11.32
N ARG A 123 -18.02 2.46 11.02
CA ARG A 123 -19.32 1.92 11.43
C ARG A 123 -19.55 0.56 10.78
N ARG A 124 -19.38 0.47 9.46
CA ARG A 124 -19.54 -0.82 8.76
C ARG A 124 -18.54 -1.88 9.21
N VAL A 125 -17.30 -1.48 9.52
CA VAL A 125 -16.29 -2.40 10.09
C VAL A 125 -16.73 -2.90 11.47
N GLU A 126 -17.23 -2.01 12.32
CA GLU A 126 -17.69 -2.36 13.66
C GLU A 126 -18.92 -3.26 13.63
N ASP A 127 -19.91 -2.94 12.79
CA ASP A 127 -21.12 -3.75 12.59
C ASP A 127 -20.75 -5.18 12.17
N PHE A 128 -19.82 -5.33 11.22
CA PHE A 128 -19.27 -6.64 10.83
C PHE A 128 -18.61 -7.36 12.01
N LEU A 129 -17.71 -6.69 12.74
CA LEU A 129 -16.99 -7.27 13.87
C LEU A 129 -17.92 -7.73 15.01
N VAL A 130 -18.99 -6.99 15.28
CA VAL A 130 -20.02 -7.37 16.26
C VAL A 130 -20.82 -8.57 15.77
N GLY A 131 -21.23 -8.58 14.50
CA GLY A 131 -21.95 -9.69 13.88
C GLY A 131 -21.18 -11.01 13.94
N VAL A 132 -19.91 -10.98 13.51
CA VAL A 132 -19.01 -12.15 13.57
C VAL A 132 -18.84 -12.67 14.98
N ARG A 133 -18.65 -11.78 15.97
CA ARG A 133 -18.51 -12.17 17.37
C ARG A 133 -19.80 -12.81 17.91
N ARG A 134 -20.97 -12.26 17.61
CA ARG A 134 -22.26 -12.85 18.01
C ARG A 134 -22.47 -14.24 17.39
N ALA A 135 -22.24 -14.38 16.09
CA ALA A 135 -22.34 -15.66 15.40
C ALA A 135 -21.35 -16.69 16.00
N SER A 136 -20.14 -16.26 16.35
CA SER A 136 -19.16 -17.13 17.01
C SER A 136 -19.60 -17.58 18.40
N ALA A 137 -20.22 -16.70 19.20
CA ALA A 137 -20.67 -17.03 20.55
C ALA A 137 -21.88 -17.98 20.56
N LEU A 138 -22.72 -17.93 19.52
CA LEU A 138 -23.88 -18.81 19.33
C LEU A 138 -23.51 -20.18 18.75
N ARG A 139 -22.33 -20.31 18.17
CA ARG A 139 -21.76 -21.60 17.76
C ARG A 139 -21.18 -22.27 19.01
N THR A 140 -22.05 -22.91 19.79
CA THR A 140 -21.64 -23.86 20.85
C THR A 140 -20.78 -24.97 20.22
N PRO A 141 -19.68 -25.40 20.88
CA PRO A 141 -18.78 -26.44 20.36
C PRO A 141 -19.49 -27.77 20.06
#